data_AF-A0A2G5TPA1-F1
#
_entry.id   AF-A0A2G5TPA1-F1
#
_cell.length_a   1.000
_cell.length_b   1.000
_cell.length_c   1.000
_cell.angle_alpha   90.00
_cell.angle_beta   90.00
_cell.angle_gamma   90.00
#
_symmetry.space_group_name_H-M   'P 1'
#
loop_
_entity.id
_entity.type
_entity.pdbx_description
1 polymer ?
#
loop_
_entity_poly.entity_id
_entity_poly.type
_entity_poly.pdbx_seq_one_letter_code
_entity_poly.pdbx_strand_id
1 'polypeptide(L)'
;MPDVPMNSILGHGGPSVIFPLRKVCKNLRDYIDRTMPELNISEISIHFGYEKIEVTWAHHLEDVEISYMLQGNGYKTVCGEHENFIESVDYMEGFWNDYILTMKYQKSSLKRFHLHLCNSPDDGVSKFLEQYENSGTLRTQYLDLGSITATKFP
;
A
#
# COMPACT_ATOMS: atom_id res chain seq x y z
N MET A 1 -14.22 20.51 11.81
CA MET A 1 -15.15 19.43 12.21
C MET A 1 -14.84 19.08 13.66
N PRO A 2 -15.84 18.90 14.55
CA PRO A 2 -15.60 18.51 15.93
C PRO A 2 -14.95 17.12 16.02
N ASP A 3 -14.19 16.87 17.10
CA ASP A 3 -13.42 15.63 17.27
C ASP A 3 -14.29 14.37 17.37
N VAL A 4 -15.46 14.47 18.01
CA VAL A 4 -16.38 13.33 18.21
C VAL A 4 -16.86 12.70 16.89
N PRO A 5 -17.46 13.45 15.95
CA PRO A 5 -17.84 12.90 14.65
C PRO A 5 -16.62 12.45 13.83
N MET A 6 -15.44 13.08 14.00
CA MET A 6 -14.23 12.63 13.30
C MET A 6 -13.80 11.25 13.76
N ASN A 7 -13.75 11.01 15.07
CA ASN A 7 -13.43 9.71 15.62
C ASN A 7 -14.43 8.63 15.20
N SER A 8 -15.72 8.98 15.08
CA SER A 8 -16.73 8.04 14.59
C SER A 8 -16.47 7.66 13.13
N ILE A 9 -16.18 8.64 12.25
CA ILE A 9 -15.87 8.37 10.84
C ILE A 9 -14.60 7.51 10.73
N LEU A 10 -13.53 7.88 11.43
CA LEU A 10 -12.26 7.16 11.35
C LEU A 10 -12.30 5.77 12.01
N GLY A 11 -13.15 5.58 13.03
CA GLY A 11 -13.32 4.29 13.72
C GLY A 11 -14.16 3.27 12.95
N HIS A 12 -14.94 3.72 11.97
CA HIS A 12 -15.79 2.87 11.12
C HIS A 12 -15.41 2.93 9.64
N GLY A 13 -14.40 3.71 9.27
CA GLY A 13 -13.92 3.85 7.90
C GLY A 13 -12.80 2.86 7.59
N GLY A 14 -12.80 2.35 6.36
CA GLY A 14 -11.66 1.60 5.82
C GLY A 14 -10.56 2.50 5.25
N PRO A 15 -9.52 1.89 4.66
CA PRO A 15 -8.42 2.62 4.01
C PRO A 15 -8.91 3.63 2.94
N SER A 16 -9.97 3.33 2.18
CA SER A 16 -10.51 4.23 1.16
C SER A 16 -11.15 5.50 1.72
N VAL A 17 -11.50 5.52 3.00
CA VAL A 17 -12.02 6.71 3.68
C VAL A 17 -10.87 7.46 4.35
N ILE A 18 -10.02 6.75 5.08
CA ILE A 18 -8.98 7.35 5.92
C ILE A 18 -7.91 8.06 5.08
N PHE A 19 -7.39 7.42 4.03
CA PHE A 19 -6.28 8.01 3.26
C PHE A 19 -6.69 9.21 2.40
N PRO A 20 -7.85 9.22 1.71
CA PRO A 20 -8.31 10.43 1.03
C PRO A 20 -8.55 11.59 2.01
N LEU A 21 -9.16 11.34 3.18
CA LEU A 21 -9.36 12.39 4.19
C LEU A 21 -8.05 13.02 4.65
N ARG A 22 -6.98 12.22 4.81
CA ARG A 22 -5.63 12.70 5.13
C ARG A 22 -5.04 13.62 4.05
N LYS A 23 -5.48 13.49 2.80
CA LYS A 23 -5.00 14.30 1.66
C LYS A 23 -5.76 15.64 1.52
N VAL A 24 -6.98 15.77 2.06
CA VAL A 24 -7.85 16.95 1.86
C VAL A 24 -7.26 18.26 2.38
N CYS A 25 -6.84 18.33 3.65
CA CYS A 25 -6.25 19.56 4.20
C CYS A 25 -5.29 19.27 5.37
N LYS A 26 -4.45 20.26 5.71
CA LYS A 26 -3.45 20.13 6.77
C LYS A 26 -4.07 19.73 8.13
N ASN A 27 -5.17 20.35 8.53
CA ASN A 27 -5.79 20.05 9.82
C ASN A 27 -6.30 18.61 9.92
N LEU A 28 -6.87 18.07 8.83
CA LEU A 28 -7.30 16.66 8.79
C LEU A 28 -6.11 15.71 8.81
N ARG A 29 -5.06 16.05 8.06
CA ARG A 29 -3.81 15.30 8.07
C ARG A 29 -3.20 15.23 9.46
N ASP A 30 -3.03 16.38 10.10
CA ASP A 30 -2.45 16.48 11.44
C ASP A 30 -3.32 15.74 12.48
N TYR A 31 -4.64 15.78 12.31
CA TYR A 31 -5.56 15.03 13.18
C TYR A 31 -5.39 13.52 13.02
N ILE A 32 -5.43 13.00 11.78
CA ILE A 32 -5.30 11.57 11.48
C ILE A 32 -3.91 11.06 11.86
N ASP A 33 -2.87 11.82 11.59
CA ASP A 33 -1.49 11.48 11.97
C ASP A 33 -1.28 11.44 13.49
N ARG A 34 -2.07 12.22 14.25
CA ARG A 34 -2.07 12.20 15.71
C ARG A 34 -2.91 11.06 16.28
N THR A 35 -4.10 10.80 15.73
CA THR A 35 -5.01 9.78 16.26
C THR A 35 -4.61 8.38 15.83
N MET A 36 -3.98 8.23 14.66
CA MET A 36 -3.56 6.96 14.07
C MET A 36 -4.67 5.89 14.18
N PRO A 37 -5.80 6.08 13.46
CA PRO A 37 -6.90 5.14 13.51
C PRO A 37 -6.45 3.76 13.03
N GLU A 38 -6.94 2.71 13.67
CA GLU A 38 -6.63 1.34 13.28
C GLU A 38 -7.26 1.02 11.93
N LEU A 39 -6.46 0.53 10.97
CA LEU A 39 -6.97 0.18 9.64
C LEU A 39 -7.69 -1.16 9.60
N ASN A 40 -7.43 -2.07 10.56
CA ASN A 40 -8.04 -3.40 10.62
C ASN A 40 -7.94 -4.19 9.31
N ILE A 41 -6.85 -4.00 8.57
CA ILE A 41 -6.56 -4.77 7.35
C ILE A 41 -6.34 -6.22 7.78
N SER A 42 -7.06 -7.15 7.14
CA SER A 42 -6.90 -8.57 7.43
C SER A 42 -5.81 -9.20 6.59
N GLU A 43 -5.67 -8.80 5.33
CA GLU A 43 -4.71 -9.40 4.40
C GLU A 43 -4.07 -8.34 3.53
N ILE A 44 -2.79 -8.54 3.21
CA ILE A 44 -2.07 -7.73 2.24
C ILE A 44 -1.48 -8.66 1.19
N SER A 45 -1.71 -8.34 -0.08
CA SER A 45 -1.09 -9.04 -1.19
C SER A 45 -0.33 -8.05 -2.05
N ILE A 46 0.95 -8.30 -2.30
CA ILE A 46 1.82 -7.47 -3.11
C ILE A 46 2.34 -8.31 -4.28
N HIS A 47 2.17 -7.81 -5.49
CA HIS A 47 2.76 -8.36 -6.71
C HIS A 47 3.75 -7.35 -7.28
N PHE A 48 5.02 -7.71 -7.23
CA PHE A 48 6.10 -6.92 -7.83
C PHE A 48 6.41 -7.48 -9.22
N GLY A 49 6.17 -6.67 -10.25
CA GLY A 49 6.34 -7.00 -11.66
C GLY A 49 7.33 -6.10 -12.38
N TYR A 50 7.47 -6.30 -13.69
CA TYR A 50 8.27 -5.40 -14.54
C TYR A 50 7.63 -4.01 -14.56
N GLU A 51 8.36 -3.01 -14.06
CA GLU A 51 7.94 -1.60 -14.04
C GLU A 51 6.58 -1.35 -13.33
N LYS A 52 6.14 -2.29 -12.47
CA LYS A 52 4.82 -2.25 -11.84
C LYS A 52 4.82 -2.90 -10.46
N ILE A 53 4.07 -2.31 -9.54
CA ILE A 53 3.70 -2.91 -8.25
C ILE A 53 2.18 -2.89 -8.12
N GLU A 54 1.57 -4.02 -7.82
CA GLU A 54 0.16 -4.11 -7.47
C GLU A 54 0.06 -4.49 -6.00
N VAL A 55 -0.80 -3.78 -5.26
CA VAL A 55 -1.08 -4.10 -3.86
C VAL A 55 -2.57 -4.16 -3.63
N THR A 56 -3.00 -5.17 -2.89
CA THR A 56 -4.37 -5.31 -2.40
C THR A 56 -4.35 -5.28 -0.87
N TRP A 57 -5.17 -4.40 -0.29
CA TRP A 57 -5.47 -4.37 1.14
C TRP A 57 -6.88 -4.91 1.36
N ALA A 58 -6.98 -6.10 1.95
CA ALA A 58 -8.27 -6.70 2.28
C ALA A 58 -8.77 -6.15 3.61
N HIS A 59 -9.93 -5.51 3.58
CA HIS A 59 -10.59 -4.95 4.75
C HIS A 59 -12.05 -5.44 4.81
N HIS A 60 -12.61 -5.56 6.02
CA HIS A 60 -13.96 -6.13 6.18
C HIS A 60 -15.09 -5.34 5.50
N LEU A 61 -14.83 -4.08 5.12
CA LEU A 61 -15.79 -3.25 4.37
C LEU A 61 -15.50 -3.21 2.86
N GLU A 62 -14.27 -3.49 2.46
CA GLU A 62 -13.78 -3.25 1.09
C GLU A 62 -12.44 -3.94 0.84
N ASP A 63 -12.16 -4.23 -0.42
CA ASP A 63 -10.81 -4.54 -0.87
C ASP A 63 -10.29 -3.35 -1.66
N VAL A 64 -9.13 -2.83 -1.26
CA VAL A 64 -8.48 -1.68 -1.93
C VAL A 64 -7.33 -2.19 -2.76
N GLU A 65 -7.47 -2.09 -4.08
CA GLU A 65 -6.42 -2.45 -5.04
C GLU A 65 -5.78 -1.19 -5.63
N ILE A 66 -4.44 -1.14 -5.58
CA ILE A 66 -3.65 -0.02 -6.09
C ILE A 66 -2.53 -0.56 -6.97
N SER A 67 -2.45 -0.06 -8.20
CA SER A 67 -1.32 -0.26 -9.10
C SER A 67 -0.40 0.97 -9.11
N TYR A 68 0.91 0.76 -8.99
CA TYR A 68 1.97 1.74 -9.18
C TYR A 68 2.74 1.33 -10.44
N MET A 69 2.72 2.14 -11.48
CA MET A 69 3.33 1.81 -12.78
C MET A 69 4.31 2.89 -13.20
N LEU A 70 5.51 2.51 -13.61
CA LEU A 70 6.46 3.45 -14.21
C LEU A 70 5.79 4.14 -15.41
N GLN A 71 5.90 5.46 -15.47
CA GLN A 71 5.39 6.23 -16.61
C GLN A 71 6.29 7.45 -16.83
N GLY A 72 7.02 7.48 -17.95
CA GLY A 72 7.89 8.61 -18.27
C GLY A 72 8.99 8.82 -17.21
N ASN A 73 9.06 10.04 -16.65
CA ASN A 73 10.00 10.43 -15.58
C ASN A 73 9.41 10.26 -14.17
N GLY A 74 8.30 9.53 -14.02
CA GLY A 74 7.62 9.34 -12.75
C GLY A 74 6.77 8.08 -12.76
N TYR A 75 5.62 8.10 -12.09
CA TYR A 75 4.74 6.95 -12.01
C TYR A 75 3.27 7.31 -12.05
N LYS A 76 2.48 6.36 -12.53
CA LYS A 76 1.03 6.37 -12.51
C LYS A 76 0.52 5.52 -11.36
N THR A 77 -0.44 6.04 -10.60
CA THR A 77 -1.26 5.23 -9.70
C THR A 77 -2.64 4.99 -10.29
N VAL A 78 -3.16 3.78 -10.13
CA VAL A 78 -4.54 3.42 -10.46
C VAL A 78 -5.18 2.77 -9.25
N CYS A 79 -6.34 3.27 -8.84
CA CYS A 79 -7.15 2.75 -7.73
C CYS A 79 -8.63 2.83 -8.13
N GLY A 80 -9.21 1.70 -8.55
CA GLY A 80 -10.53 1.69 -9.21
C GLY A 80 -10.52 2.56 -10.46
N GLU A 81 -11.48 3.48 -10.58
CA GLU A 81 -11.57 4.42 -11.71
C GLU A 81 -10.65 5.66 -11.57
N HIS A 82 -9.96 5.79 -10.43
CA HIS A 82 -9.12 6.95 -10.17
C HIS A 82 -7.69 6.70 -10.62
N GLU A 83 -7.18 7.62 -11.44
CA GLU A 83 -5.80 7.61 -11.91
C GLU A 83 -5.10 8.90 -11.51
N ASN A 84 -3.86 8.80 -11.04
CA ASN A 84 -3.01 9.97 -10.80
C ASN A 84 -1.63 9.76 -11.38
N PHE A 85 -1.03 10.83 -11.88
CA PHE A 85 0.36 10.85 -12.33
C PHE A 85 1.20 11.66 -11.35
N ILE A 86 2.33 11.11 -10.94
CA ILE A 86 3.27 11.73 -10.03
C ILE A 86 4.60 11.83 -10.77
N GLU A 87 5.02 13.07 -11.05
CA GLU A 87 6.22 13.36 -11.81
C GLU A 87 7.47 13.35 -10.92
N SER A 88 8.62 12.91 -11.47
CA SER A 88 9.94 13.02 -10.82
C SER A 88 10.09 12.26 -9.49
N VAL A 89 9.27 11.23 -9.28
CA VAL A 89 9.36 10.31 -8.13
C VAL A 89 9.37 8.89 -8.66
N ASP A 90 10.22 8.04 -8.08
CA ASP A 90 10.28 6.62 -8.47
C ASP A 90 9.02 5.87 -7.99
N TYR A 91 8.52 4.94 -8.81
CA TYR A 91 7.29 4.20 -8.49
C TYR A 91 7.44 3.31 -7.24
N MET A 92 8.64 2.76 -6.97
CA MET A 92 8.90 2.01 -5.75
C MET A 92 8.88 2.94 -4.55
N GLU A 93 9.46 4.14 -4.65
CA GLU A 93 9.40 5.14 -3.59
C GLU A 93 7.94 5.52 -3.26
N GLY A 94 7.13 5.75 -4.30
CA GLY A 94 5.69 6.00 -4.16
C GLY A 94 4.98 4.88 -3.40
N PHE A 95 5.22 3.63 -3.78
CA PHE A 95 4.67 2.46 -3.10
C PHE A 95 5.12 2.37 -1.64
N TRP A 96 6.42 2.50 -1.36
CA TRP A 96 6.95 2.34 0.00
C TRP A 96 6.46 3.43 0.94
N ASN A 97 6.28 4.66 0.46
CA ASN A 97 5.69 5.74 1.24
C ASN A 97 4.27 5.40 1.72
N ASP A 98 3.44 4.88 0.83
CA ASP A 98 2.07 4.46 1.17
C ASP A 98 2.08 3.19 2.02
N TYR A 99 2.96 2.21 1.74
CA TYR A 99 3.10 1.00 2.54
C TYR A 99 3.53 1.30 3.99
N ILE A 100 4.55 2.13 4.19
CA ILE A 100 5.04 2.52 5.52
C ILE A 100 3.92 3.23 6.30
N LEU A 101 3.16 4.10 5.64
CA LEU A 101 2.04 4.79 6.26
C LEU A 101 0.93 3.80 6.68
N THR A 102 0.60 2.84 5.82
CA THR A 102 -0.36 1.77 6.11
C THR A 102 0.10 0.94 7.30
N MET A 103 1.37 0.50 7.32
CA MET A 103 1.92 -0.29 8.42
C MET A 103 1.97 0.48 9.73
N LYS A 104 2.18 1.81 9.67
CA LYS A 104 2.13 2.68 10.85
C LYS A 104 0.75 2.71 11.50
N TYR A 105 -0.33 2.66 10.71
CA TYR A 105 -1.71 2.69 11.23
C TYR A 105 -2.28 1.30 11.53
N GLN A 106 -1.68 0.25 10.97
CA GLN A 106 -2.06 -1.15 11.18
C GLN A 106 -1.43 -1.71 12.47
N LYS A 107 -2.12 -1.62 13.61
CA LYS A 107 -1.63 -2.13 14.90
C LYS A 107 -2.03 -3.59 15.13
N SER A 108 -3.10 -4.06 14.50
CA SER A 108 -3.50 -5.48 14.56
C SER A 108 -2.62 -6.35 13.66
N SER A 109 -2.42 -7.62 14.03
CA SER A 109 -1.71 -8.57 13.17
C SER A 109 -2.56 -8.89 11.94
N LEU A 110 -1.90 -8.94 10.78
CA LEU A 110 -2.51 -9.48 9.58
C LEU A 110 -2.82 -10.97 9.79
N LYS A 111 -3.89 -11.44 9.15
CA LYS A 111 -4.16 -12.86 8.99
C LYS A 111 -3.25 -13.46 7.93
N ARG A 112 -3.04 -12.75 6.82
CA ARG A 112 -2.16 -13.19 5.74
C ARG A 112 -1.37 -12.04 5.14
N PHE A 113 -0.16 -12.35 4.71
CA PHE A 113 0.66 -11.48 3.91
C PHE A 113 1.22 -12.30 2.75
N HIS A 114 0.97 -11.85 1.53
CA HIS A 114 1.44 -12.47 0.30
C HIS A 114 2.38 -11.48 -0.40
N LEU A 115 3.59 -11.96 -0.73
CA LEU A 115 4.52 -11.23 -1.59
C LEU A 115 4.91 -12.13 -2.76
N HIS A 116 4.51 -11.70 -3.96
CA HIS A 116 4.83 -12.35 -5.21
C HIS A 116 5.81 -11.48 -5.99
N LEU A 117 6.98 -12.06 -6.30
CA LEU A 117 8.01 -11.42 -7.11
C LEU A 117 8.03 -12.10 -8.47
N CYS A 118 7.72 -11.35 -9.54
CA CYS A 118 7.96 -11.84 -10.89
C CYS A 118 9.46 -11.77 -11.18
N ASN A 119 10.00 -12.82 -11.81
CA ASN A 119 11.39 -12.83 -12.27
C ASN A 119 11.57 -11.76 -13.36
N SER A 120 12.02 -10.58 -12.96
CA SER A 120 12.53 -9.57 -13.86
C SER A 120 14.04 -9.76 -14.01
N PRO A 121 14.62 -9.54 -15.21
CA PRO A 121 16.07 -9.58 -15.40
C PRO A 121 16.83 -8.39 -14.76
N ASP A 122 16.10 -7.48 -14.11
CA ASP A 122 16.60 -6.23 -13.54
C ASP A 122 16.90 -6.33 -12.02
N ASP A 123 17.72 -5.40 -11.54
CA ASP A 123 18.09 -5.19 -10.14
C ASP A 123 16.92 -4.78 -9.23
N GLY A 124 15.76 -4.43 -9.80
CA GLY A 124 14.59 -3.97 -9.07
C GLY A 124 14.09 -4.95 -8.01
N VAL A 125 14.20 -6.27 -8.25
CA VAL A 125 13.82 -7.28 -7.24
C VAL A 125 14.72 -7.21 -6.01
N SER A 126 16.03 -7.04 -6.21
CA SER A 126 16.98 -6.93 -5.11
C SER A 126 16.75 -5.64 -4.31
N LYS A 127 16.54 -4.52 -4.99
CA LYS A 127 16.19 -3.24 -4.33
C LYS A 127 14.88 -3.32 -3.55
N PHE A 128 13.87 -3.97 -4.12
CA PHE A 128 12.59 -4.17 -3.45
C PHE A 128 12.75 -5.01 -2.18
N LEU A 129 13.49 -6.11 -2.24
CA LEU A 129 13.75 -6.97 -1.09
C LEU A 129 14.56 -6.26 0.01
N GLU A 130 15.60 -5.52 -0.36
CA GLU A 130 16.38 -4.71 0.59
C GLU A 130 15.47 -3.70 1.32
N GLN A 131 14.60 -3.01 0.58
CA GLN A 131 13.68 -2.05 1.17
C GLN A 131 12.62 -2.73 2.06
N TYR A 132 12.15 -3.92 1.67
CA TYR A 132 11.23 -4.73 2.48
C TYR A 132 11.85 -5.12 3.82
N GLU A 133 13.10 -5.60 3.83
CA GLU A 133 13.84 -5.94 5.06
C GLU A 133 14.00 -4.71 5.98
N ASN A 134 14.18 -3.53 5.40
CA ASN A 134 14.29 -2.26 6.12
C ASN A 134 12.93 -1.66 6.55
N SER A 135 11.81 -2.18 6.07
CA SER A 135 10.46 -1.62 6.33
C SER A 135 9.91 -1.89 7.74
N GLY A 136 10.62 -2.69 8.55
CA GLY A 136 10.28 -3.01 9.94
C GLY A 136 9.61 -4.37 10.11
N THR A 137 9.13 -4.65 11.34
CA THR A 137 8.58 -5.97 11.68
C THR A 137 7.13 -6.12 11.23
N LEU A 138 6.92 -6.94 10.21
CA LEU A 138 5.59 -7.40 9.81
C LEU A 138 5.04 -8.39 10.85
N ARG A 139 3.81 -8.14 11.33
CA ARG A 139 3.06 -9.08 12.18
C ARG A 139 1.97 -9.73 11.36
N THR A 140 2.18 -11.00 10.99
CA THR A 140 1.22 -11.81 10.25
C THR A 140 1.11 -13.21 10.84
N GLN A 141 -0.08 -13.81 10.76
CA GLN A 141 -0.30 -15.21 11.12
C GLN A 141 0.18 -16.17 10.04
N TYR A 142 0.15 -15.73 8.79
CA TYR A 142 0.58 -16.50 7.63
C TYR A 142 1.39 -15.60 6.68
N LEU A 143 2.57 -16.09 6.30
CA LEU A 143 3.46 -15.44 5.35
C LEU A 143 3.63 -16.37 4.15
N ASP A 144 3.33 -15.85 2.98
CA ASP A 144 3.53 -16.53 1.70
C ASP A 144 4.46 -15.70 0.82
N LEU A 145 5.56 -16.31 0.40
CA LEU A 145 6.57 -15.70 -0.46
C LEU A 145 6.66 -16.54 -1.72
N GLY A 146 6.21 -15.96 -2.85
CA GLY A 146 6.22 -16.62 -4.15
C GLY A 146 7.18 -15.95 -5.12
N SER A 147 7.80 -16.75 -6.00
CA SER A 147 8.44 -16.24 -7.22
C SER A 147 7.73 -16.82 -8.44
N ILE A 148 7.37 -15.97 -9.40
CA ILE A 148 6.82 -16.41 -10.68
C ILE A 148 7.95 -16.38 -11.69
N THR A 149 8.40 -17.56 -12.13
CA THR A 149 9.13 -17.67 -13.38
C THR A 149 8.19 -17.25 -14.49
N ALA A 150 8.46 -16.10 -15.13
CA ALA A 150 7.72 -15.68 -16.30
C ALA A 150 7.85 -16.78 -17.38
N THR A 151 6.87 -17.69 -17.45
CA THR A 151 6.68 -18.49 -18.64
C THR A 151 6.29 -17.49 -19.71
N LYS A 152 7.24 -17.20 -20.61
CA LYS A 152 6.95 -16.58 -21.91
C LYS A 152 5.81 -17.40 -22.51
N PHE A 153 4.59 -16.89 -22.45
CA PHE A 153 3.52 -17.40 -23.27
C PHE A 153 3.79 -16.95 -24.72
N PRO A 154 3.61 -17.85 -25.70
CA PRO A 154 4.00 -17.65 -27.10
C PRO A 154 3.23 -16.53 -27.80
#